data_AF-A0A078I1D2-F1
#
_entry.id   AF-A0A078I1D2-F1
#
_cell.length_a   1.000
_cell.length_b   1.000
_cell.length_c   1.000
_cell.angle_alpha   90.00
_cell.angle_beta   90.00
_cell.angle_gamma   90.00
#
_symmetry.space_group_name_H-M   'P 1'
#
loop_
_entity.id
_entity.type
_entity.pdbx_description
1 polymer ?
#
loop_
_entity_poly.entity_id
_entity_poly.type
_entity_poly.pdbx_seq_one_letter_code
_entity_poly.pdbx_strand_id
1 'polypeptide(L)'
;MFCSSSNLANFLTCGTSKISNRIFQTGLVLEYDTPLRFVFCSLQELLAVIAQNCLQIATDEYGCRMLQQCLETGCNVVKQRLIQEIIANALRICADSYGNYVVQYLLELGDPNVTVSLIKQLLGNYAFLARNKFASHVVQKFLKIEYIDPSLIVYDLLKDIDTLLLDPFGNYVIQTAWFVCKDELRMILMMHIDRNKRLMRCNMYGNKILERLNL
;
A
#
# COMPACT_ATOMS: atom_id res chain seq x y z
N MET A 1 15.68 38.60 -5.43
CA MET A 1 15.43 38.57 -6.88
C MET A 1 14.09 37.86 -7.05
N PHE A 2 13.01 38.63 -7.13
CA PHE A 2 11.63 38.12 -7.19
C PHE A 2 11.35 37.69 -8.63
N CYS A 3 11.01 36.42 -8.84
CA CYS A 3 10.50 35.99 -10.14
C CYS A 3 9.04 36.41 -10.24
N SER A 4 8.70 37.16 -11.29
CA SER A 4 7.40 37.77 -11.52
C SER A 4 6.32 36.72 -11.81
N SER A 5 5.16 36.92 -11.20
CA SER A 5 3.93 36.11 -11.21
C SER A 5 3.26 35.92 -12.58
N SER A 6 3.89 36.34 -13.68
CA SER A 6 3.28 36.43 -15.02
C SER A 6 3.59 35.26 -15.95
N ASN A 7 4.55 34.38 -15.63
CA ASN A 7 4.91 33.25 -16.51
C ASN A 7 4.33 31.89 -16.09
N LEU A 8 3.71 31.78 -14.91
CA LEU A 8 3.08 30.54 -14.44
C LEU A 8 1.70 30.25 -15.05
N ALA A 9 1.02 31.28 -15.57
CA ALA A 9 -0.37 31.16 -16.02
C ALA A 9 -0.52 30.37 -17.34
N ASN A 10 0.53 30.31 -18.16
CA ASN A 10 0.43 29.76 -19.52
C ASN A 10 0.77 28.26 -19.64
N PHE A 11 1.18 27.59 -18.55
CA PHE A 11 1.46 26.15 -18.55
C PHE A 11 0.34 25.29 -17.96
N LEU A 12 -0.74 25.91 -17.47
CA LEU A 12 -1.83 25.26 -16.72
C LEU A 12 -2.90 24.54 -17.58
N THR A 13 -2.70 24.40 -18.89
CA THR A 13 -3.75 23.87 -19.79
C THR A 13 -3.53 22.45 -20.32
N CYS A 14 -2.46 21.76 -19.94
CA CYS A 14 -2.20 20.40 -20.45
C CYS A 14 -2.22 19.33 -19.34
N GLY A 15 -3.40 18.79 -19.06
CA GLY A 15 -3.54 17.35 -18.75
C GLY A 15 -3.59 16.91 -17.29
N THR A 16 -4.77 16.38 -16.93
CA THR A 16 -5.04 15.24 -16.02
C THR A 16 -5.26 15.51 -14.51
N SER A 17 -6.47 15.12 -14.06
CA SER A 17 -7.05 15.14 -12.70
C SER A 17 -7.52 16.52 -12.17
N LYS A 18 -8.75 16.59 -11.63
CA LYS A 18 -9.34 17.84 -11.07
C LYS A 18 -8.64 18.32 -9.79
N ILE A 19 -7.80 17.48 -9.19
CA ILE A 19 -7.16 17.71 -7.89
C ILE A 19 -5.75 18.26 -8.08
N SER A 20 -5.00 17.81 -9.09
CA SER A 20 -3.74 18.44 -9.48
C SER A 20 -3.98 19.96 -9.64
N ASN A 21 -4.98 20.36 -10.43
CA ASN A 21 -5.37 21.76 -10.62
C ASN A 21 -5.80 22.52 -9.35
N ARG A 22 -6.33 21.86 -8.30
CA ARG A 22 -6.66 22.51 -7.02
C ARG A 22 -5.48 22.58 -6.05
N ILE A 23 -4.67 21.53 -6.01
CA ILE A 23 -3.41 21.46 -5.29
C ILE A 23 -2.48 22.59 -5.80
N PHE A 24 -2.44 22.80 -7.13
CA PHE A 24 -1.79 23.95 -7.78
C PHE A 24 -2.33 25.32 -7.33
N GLN A 25 -3.65 25.46 -7.12
CA GLN A 25 -4.26 26.73 -6.64
C GLN A 25 -3.99 27.03 -5.16
N THR A 26 -3.68 26.01 -4.34
CA THR A 26 -3.28 26.15 -2.93
C THR A 26 -1.77 26.34 -2.73
N GLY A 27 -1.00 26.57 -3.80
CA GLY A 27 0.43 26.85 -3.73
C GLY A 27 1.35 25.64 -3.92
N LEU A 28 0.85 24.46 -4.28
CA LEU A 28 1.70 23.35 -4.71
C LEU A 28 2.00 23.49 -6.21
N VAL A 29 3.03 24.24 -6.56
CA VAL A 29 3.54 24.25 -7.94
C VAL A 29 4.46 23.06 -8.13
N LEU A 30 4.06 22.11 -8.98
CA LEU A 30 4.98 21.18 -9.65
C LEU A 30 5.80 21.99 -10.67
N GLU A 31 7.02 22.38 -10.33
CA GLU A 31 8.00 22.74 -11.36
C GLU A 31 8.48 21.45 -12.01
N TYR A 32 8.20 21.30 -13.31
CA TYR A 32 8.57 20.13 -14.12
C TYR A 32 10.03 20.14 -14.58
N ASP A 33 10.84 21.08 -14.10
CA ASP A 33 12.29 21.08 -14.31
C ASP A 33 12.94 20.27 -13.17
N THR A 34 13.58 19.16 -13.55
CA THR A 34 14.25 18.18 -12.67
C THR A 34 15.05 18.78 -11.50
N PRO A 35 15.04 18.19 -10.29
CA PRO A 35 14.09 17.24 -9.70
C PRO A 35 12.86 17.96 -9.11
N LEU A 36 11.71 17.25 -9.04
CA LEU A 36 10.44 17.69 -8.44
C LEU A 36 10.64 18.55 -7.18
N ARG A 37 10.54 19.88 -7.32
CA ARG A 37 10.60 20.83 -6.20
C ARG A 37 9.20 21.32 -5.87
N PHE A 38 8.68 20.85 -4.74
CA PHE A 38 7.46 21.38 -4.15
C PHE A 38 7.83 22.57 -3.26
N VAL A 39 7.36 23.77 -3.62
CA VAL A 39 7.56 24.98 -2.81
C VAL A 39 6.35 25.16 -1.90
N PHE A 40 6.51 24.86 -0.61
CA PHE A 40 5.49 25.13 0.40
C PHE A 40 5.75 26.48 1.06
N CYS A 41 4.74 27.36 1.10
CA CYS A 41 4.86 28.69 1.70
C CYS A 41 4.95 28.63 3.24
N SER A 42 4.31 27.62 3.86
CA SER A 42 4.47 27.31 5.29
C SER A 42 4.28 25.82 5.60
N LEU A 43 4.95 25.35 6.65
CA LEU A 43 4.80 23.98 7.18
C LEU A 43 3.33 23.67 7.57
N GLN A 44 2.62 24.68 8.06
CA GLN A 44 1.28 24.55 8.62
C GLN A 44 0.21 24.36 7.54
N GLU A 45 0.34 25.03 6.40
CA GLU A 45 -0.54 24.84 5.25
C GLU A 45 -0.39 23.44 4.65
N LEU A 46 0.85 22.96 4.51
CA LEU A 46 1.13 21.59 4.04
C LEU A 46 0.45 20.55 4.94
N LEU A 47 0.64 20.67 6.25
CA LEU A 47 0.02 19.77 7.23
C LEU A 47 -1.51 19.79 7.15
N ALA A 48 -2.12 20.97 6.95
CA ALA A 48 -3.56 21.12 6.82
C ALA A 48 -4.10 20.44 5.55
N VAL A 49 -3.43 20.62 4.41
CA VAL A 49 -3.80 19.98 3.14
C VAL A 49 -3.69 18.46 3.24
N ILE A 50 -2.58 17.96 3.80
CA ILE A 50 -2.38 16.52 4.02
C ILE A 50 -3.49 15.96 4.91
N ALA A 51 -3.75 16.58 6.06
CA ALA A 51 -4.74 16.08 7.02
C ALA A 51 -6.14 15.98 6.42
N GLN A 52 -6.51 16.89 5.52
CA GLN A 52 -7.86 16.91 4.93
C GLN A 52 -7.97 16.05 3.66
N ASN A 53 -6.87 15.76 2.97
CA ASN A 53 -6.88 15.17 1.64
C ASN A 53 -5.93 13.97 1.47
N CYS A 54 -5.35 13.44 2.56
CA CYS A 54 -4.30 12.41 2.49
C CYS A 54 -4.66 11.24 1.59
N LEU A 55 -5.85 10.67 1.76
CA LEU A 55 -6.30 9.56 0.92
C LEU A 55 -6.34 9.95 -0.56
N GLN A 56 -6.94 11.09 -0.89
CA GLN A 56 -7.08 11.55 -2.26
C GLN A 56 -5.72 11.79 -2.92
N ILE A 57 -4.77 12.34 -2.16
CA ILE A 57 -3.39 12.54 -2.61
C ILE A 57 -2.68 11.19 -2.78
N ALA A 58 -2.83 10.27 -1.83
CA ALA A 58 -2.18 8.95 -1.86
C ALA A 58 -2.65 8.11 -3.05
N THR A 59 -3.89 8.27 -3.50
CA THR A 59 -4.47 7.55 -4.64
C THR A 59 -4.39 8.32 -5.96
N ASP A 60 -3.63 9.43 -6.00
CA ASP A 60 -3.34 10.17 -7.21
C ASP A 60 -1.97 9.76 -7.78
N GLU A 61 -1.85 9.71 -9.10
CA GLU A 61 -0.64 9.30 -9.83
C GLU A 61 0.60 10.12 -9.46
N TYR A 62 0.43 11.42 -9.24
CA TYR A 62 1.52 12.33 -8.86
C TYR A 62 1.54 12.55 -7.35
N GLY A 63 0.37 12.59 -6.72
CA GLY A 63 0.23 12.75 -5.27
C GLY A 63 0.95 11.65 -4.48
N CYS A 64 0.90 10.40 -4.94
CA CYS A 64 1.58 9.28 -4.25
C CYS A 64 3.10 9.47 -4.18
N ARG A 65 3.72 9.96 -5.27
CA ARG A 65 5.15 10.27 -5.35
C ARG A 65 5.53 11.44 -4.45
N MET A 66 4.68 12.47 -4.42
CA MET A 66 4.85 13.58 -3.50
C MET A 66 4.84 13.12 -2.04
N LEU A 67 3.91 12.24 -1.65
CA LEU A 67 3.86 11.73 -0.28
C LEU A 67 5.13 10.96 0.08
N GLN A 68 5.64 10.12 -0.82
CA GLN A 68 6.90 9.40 -0.61
C GLN A 68 8.08 10.37 -0.43
N GLN A 69 8.16 11.41 -1.27
CA GLN A 69 9.19 12.46 -1.13
C GLN A 69 9.09 13.19 0.22
N CYS A 70 7.88 13.48 0.70
CA CYS A 70 7.66 14.09 2.01
C CYS A 70 8.03 13.14 3.15
N LEU A 71 7.79 11.84 3.01
CA LEU A 71 8.22 10.82 3.97
C LEU A 71 9.74 10.63 3.98
N GLU A 72 10.42 10.87 2.86
CA GLU A 72 11.87 10.81 2.75
C GLU A 72 12.56 12.03 3.35
N THR A 73 12.14 13.23 2.92
CA THR A 73 12.88 14.48 3.13
C THR A 73 12.20 15.49 4.05
N GLY A 74 10.93 15.26 4.41
CA GLY A 74 10.17 16.16 5.29
C GLY A 74 10.73 16.22 6.70
N CYS A 75 10.40 17.28 7.45
CA CYS A 75 10.73 17.31 8.88
C CYS A 75 9.90 16.27 9.67
N ASN A 76 10.38 15.88 10.85
CA ASN A 76 9.75 14.83 11.66
C ASN A 76 8.25 15.07 11.93
N VAL A 77 7.83 16.32 12.12
CA VAL A 77 6.42 16.67 12.37
C VAL A 77 5.53 16.30 11.17
N VAL A 78 6.00 16.60 9.95
CA VAL A 78 5.29 16.25 8.71
C VAL A 78 5.26 14.76 8.48
N LYS A 79 6.40 14.08 8.66
CA LYS A 79 6.48 12.62 8.51
C LYS A 79 5.51 11.92 9.45
N GLN A 80 5.49 12.30 10.73
CA GLN A 80 4.60 11.70 11.72
C GLN A 80 3.12 11.94 11.38
N ARG A 81 2.75 13.16 10.95
CA ARG A 81 1.38 13.43 10.52
C ARG A 81 0.99 12.61 9.30
N LEU A 82 1.86 12.51 8.31
CA LEU A 82 1.63 11.71 7.11
C LEU A 82 1.43 10.24 7.43
N ILE A 83 2.31 9.67 8.25
CA ILE A 83 2.23 8.29 8.69
C ILE A 83 0.89 8.02 9.37
N GLN A 84 0.45 8.91 10.27
CA GLN A 84 -0.84 8.77 10.95
C GLN A 84 -2.02 8.77 9.98
N GLU A 85 -2.04 9.68 9.01
CA GLU A 85 -3.12 9.77 8.02
C GLU A 85 -3.12 8.59 7.04
N ILE A 86 -1.93 8.11 6.63
CA ILE A 86 -1.79 6.93 5.79
C ILE A 86 -2.27 5.69 6.54
N ILE A 87 -1.90 5.52 7.81
CA ILE A 87 -2.41 4.43 8.65
C ILE A 87 -3.92 4.52 8.74
N ALA A 88 -4.50 5.67 9.11
CA ALA A 88 -5.96 5.81 9.24
C ALA A 88 -6.73 5.41 7.96
N ASN A 89 -6.12 5.61 6.79
CA ASN A 89 -6.71 5.29 5.48
C ASN A 89 -6.17 4.01 4.82
N ALA A 90 -5.35 3.21 5.53
CA ALA A 90 -4.52 2.16 4.94
C ALA A 90 -5.31 1.16 4.08
N LEU A 91 -6.51 0.76 4.52
CA LEU A 91 -7.34 -0.21 3.80
C LEU A 91 -7.61 0.24 2.35
N ARG A 92 -8.00 1.51 2.18
CA ARG A 92 -8.32 2.09 0.87
C ARG A 92 -7.06 2.34 0.06
N ILE A 93 -6.00 2.81 0.71
CA ILE A 93 -4.71 3.10 0.07
C ILE A 93 -4.08 1.81 -0.47
N CYS A 94 -4.07 0.71 0.29
CA CYS A 94 -3.53 -0.58 -0.15
C CYS A 94 -4.22 -1.12 -1.41
N ALA A 95 -5.54 -0.91 -1.52
CA ALA A 95 -6.36 -1.43 -2.61
C ALA A 95 -6.31 -0.58 -3.89
N ASP A 96 -5.63 0.56 -3.86
CA ASP A 96 -5.51 1.49 -4.98
C ASP A 96 -4.29 1.22 -5.86
N SER A 97 -4.40 1.52 -7.16
CA SER A 97 -3.33 1.30 -8.15
C SER A 97 -2.06 2.13 -7.91
N TYR A 98 -2.18 3.27 -7.24
CA TYR A 98 -1.07 4.15 -6.87
C TYR A 98 -0.78 4.11 -5.37
N GLY A 99 -1.84 4.12 -4.56
CA GLY A 99 -1.73 4.14 -3.10
C GLY A 99 -0.95 2.95 -2.53
N ASN A 100 -1.04 1.76 -3.13
CA ASN A 100 -0.32 0.58 -2.66
C ASN A 100 1.20 0.83 -2.56
N TYR A 101 1.78 1.64 -3.45
CA TYR A 101 3.21 1.97 -3.41
C TYR A 101 3.56 2.85 -2.19
N VAL A 102 2.65 3.71 -1.74
CA VAL A 102 2.84 4.52 -0.52
C VAL A 102 2.98 3.63 0.71
N VAL A 103 2.10 2.63 0.84
CA VAL A 103 2.18 1.69 1.98
C VAL A 103 3.42 0.81 1.87
N GLN A 104 3.75 0.33 0.68
CA GLN A 104 4.98 -0.45 0.47
C GLN A 104 6.24 0.35 0.81
N TYR A 105 6.27 1.66 0.52
CA TYR A 105 7.35 2.55 0.90
C TYR A 105 7.45 2.71 2.42
N LEU A 106 6.33 2.88 3.13
CA LEU A 106 6.34 2.91 4.60
C LEU A 106 6.94 1.64 5.22
N LEU A 107 6.69 0.47 4.62
CA LEU A 107 7.29 -0.78 5.08
C LEU A 107 8.80 -0.85 4.81
N GLU A 108 9.29 -0.22 3.73
CA GLU A 108 10.72 -0.13 3.41
C GLU A 108 11.51 0.78 4.36
N LEU A 109 10.85 1.75 5.00
CA LEU A 109 11.47 2.57 6.03
C LEU A 109 11.88 1.75 7.27
N GLY A 110 11.35 0.54 7.43
CA GLY A 110 11.78 -0.40 8.46
C GLY A 110 11.38 -0.02 9.88
N ASP A 111 10.47 0.93 10.08
CA ASP A 111 9.97 1.31 11.40
C ASP A 111 8.98 0.24 11.95
N PRO A 112 9.32 -0.47 13.04
CA PRO A 112 8.46 -1.51 13.58
C PRO A 112 7.13 -0.99 14.12
N ASN A 113 7.10 0.23 14.67
CA ASN A 113 5.88 0.81 15.24
C ASN A 113 4.87 1.15 14.14
N VAL A 114 5.36 1.69 13.02
CA VAL A 114 4.55 1.96 11.83
C VAL A 114 4.01 0.65 11.25
N THR A 115 4.88 -0.35 11.10
CA THR A 115 4.50 -1.67 10.58
C THR A 115 3.43 -2.34 11.43
N VAL A 116 3.62 -2.37 12.76
CA VAL A 116 2.63 -2.95 13.70
C VAL A 116 1.31 -2.18 13.67
N SER A 117 1.35 -0.85 13.55
CA SER A 117 0.14 -0.03 13.48
C SER A 117 -0.65 -0.29 12.19
N LEU A 118 0.05 -0.42 11.05
CA LEU A 118 -0.57 -0.83 9.79
C LEU A 118 -1.18 -2.23 9.88
N ILE A 119 -0.49 -3.19 10.50
CA ILE A 119 -1.01 -4.55 10.66
C ILE A 119 -2.31 -4.55 11.45
N LYS A 120 -2.33 -3.86 12.58
CA LYS A 120 -3.52 -3.74 13.43
C LYS A 120 -4.68 -3.05 12.69
N GLN A 121 -4.38 -2.02 11.91
CA GLN A 121 -5.40 -1.29 11.14
C GLN A 121 -6.06 -2.15 10.05
N LEU A 122 -5.30 -3.08 9.46
CA LEU A 122 -5.79 -3.93 8.36
C LEU A 122 -6.39 -5.26 8.85
N LEU A 123 -6.32 -5.55 10.15
CA LEU A 123 -6.85 -6.77 10.73
C LEU A 123 -8.35 -6.90 10.45
N GLY A 124 -8.79 -8.09 10.06
CA GLY A 124 -10.16 -8.37 9.61
C GLY A 124 -10.36 -8.20 8.10
N ASN A 125 -9.38 -7.66 7.38
CA ASN A 125 -9.47 -7.37 5.95
C ASN A 125 -8.39 -8.07 5.11
N TYR A 126 -7.50 -8.89 5.69
CA TYR A 126 -6.40 -9.48 4.94
C TYR A 126 -6.87 -10.42 3.82
N ALA A 127 -7.94 -11.19 4.05
CA ALA A 127 -8.55 -12.02 3.01
C ALA A 127 -9.12 -11.20 1.85
N PHE A 128 -9.71 -10.02 2.13
CA PHE A 128 -10.17 -9.09 1.10
C PHE A 128 -9.00 -8.50 0.31
N LEU A 129 -7.96 -8.04 1.00
CA LEU A 129 -6.77 -7.45 0.38
C LEU A 129 -5.98 -8.48 -0.44
N ALA A 130 -5.93 -9.73 0.00
CA ALA A 130 -5.24 -10.80 -0.71
C ALA A 130 -5.83 -11.09 -2.11
N ARG A 131 -7.12 -10.81 -2.32
CA ARG A 131 -7.82 -10.96 -3.61
C ARG A 131 -7.78 -9.71 -4.48
N ASN A 132 -7.18 -8.62 -3.99
CA ASN A 132 -7.05 -7.40 -4.75
C ASN A 132 -5.73 -7.40 -5.54
N LYS A 133 -5.80 -7.01 -6.82
CA LYS A 133 -4.66 -6.95 -7.74
C LYS A 133 -3.46 -6.18 -7.17
N PHE A 134 -3.70 -5.08 -6.47
CA PHE A 134 -2.67 -4.21 -5.93
C PHE A 134 -2.34 -4.55 -4.48
N ALA A 135 -3.36 -4.74 -3.64
CA ALA A 135 -3.15 -4.97 -2.21
C ALA A 135 -2.50 -6.33 -1.92
N SER A 136 -2.67 -7.34 -2.78
CA SER A 136 -2.02 -8.65 -2.62
C SER A 136 -0.50 -8.55 -2.56
N HIS A 137 0.11 -7.56 -3.24
CA HIS A 137 1.54 -7.28 -3.12
C HIS A 137 1.91 -6.75 -1.73
N VAL A 138 1.07 -5.86 -1.18
CA VAL A 138 1.25 -5.32 0.18
C VAL A 138 1.14 -6.42 1.23
N VAL A 139 0.15 -7.31 1.10
CA VAL A 139 -0.01 -8.45 2.03
C VAL A 139 1.20 -9.39 1.97
N GLN A 140 1.70 -9.73 0.78
CA GLN A 140 2.93 -10.51 0.63
C GLN A 140 4.13 -9.82 1.27
N LYS A 141 4.20 -8.48 1.21
CA LYS A 141 5.28 -7.72 1.83
C LYS A 141 5.21 -7.82 3.35
N PHE A 142 4.04 -7.61 3.96
CA PHE A 142 3.86 -7.79 5.41
C PHE A 142 4.29 -9.19 5.88
N LEU A 143 3.87 -10.24 5.17
CA LEU A 143 4.20 -11.62 5.51
C LEU A 143 5.71 -11.92 5.48
N LYS A 144 6.49 -11.16 4.70
CA LYS A 144 7.94 -11.36 4.52
C LYS A 144 8.79 -10.53 5.49
N ILE A 145 8.18 -9.71 6.35
CA ILE A 145 8.93 -8.89 7.32
C ILE A 145 9.45 -9.80 8.44
N GLU A 146 10.77 -9.94 8.56
CA GLU A 146 11.40 -10.92 9.46
C GLU A 146 11.11 -10.70 10.95
N TYR A 147 10.97 -9.44 11.37
CA TYR A 147 10.70 -9.08 12.76
C TYR A 147 9.20 -9.10 13.13
N ILE A 148 8.34 -9.51 12.21
CA ILE A 148 6.89 -9.61 12.42
C ILE A 148 6.50 -11.08 12.46
N ASP A 149 5.73 -11.46 13.49
CA ASP A 149 5.05 -12.75 13.53
C ASP A 149 3.90 -12.77 12.50
N PRO A 150 3.93 -13.67 11.49
CA PRO A 150 2.90 -13.71 10.45
C PRO A 150 1.54 -14.23 10.97
N SER A 151 1.46 -14.77 12.19
CA SER A 151 0.28 -15.47 12.71
C SER A 151 -1.00 -14.64 12.62
N LEU A 152 -0.98 -13.36 13.01
CA LEU A 152 -2.17 -12.50 12.96
C LEU A 152 -2.73 -12.35 11.53
N ILE A 153 -1.83 -12.20 10.56
CA ILE A 153 -2.20 -12.05 9.15
C ILE A 153 -2.75 -13.38 8.63
N VAL A 154 -2.07 -14.48 8.94
CA VAL A 154 -2.43 -15.81 8.44
C VAL A 154 -3.77 -16.27 9.03
N TYR A 155 -4.02 -16.07 10.31
CA TYR A 155 -5.32 -16.37 10.91
C TYR A 155 -6.46 -15.58 10.27
N ASP A 156 -6.21 -14.35 9.82
CA ASP A 156 -7.20 -13.57 9.11
C ASP A 156 -7.41 -14.06 7.66
N LEU A 157 -6.34 -14.50 6.98
CA LEU A 157 -6.43 -15.16 5.67
C LEU A 157 -7.23 -16.48 5.73
N LEU A 158 -7.06 -17.25 6.82
CA LEU A 158 -7.75 -18.54 7.03
C LEU A 158 -9.28 -18.42 7.02
N LYS A 159 -9.84 -17.23 7.29
CA LYS A 159 -11.29 -16.99 7.27
C LYS A 159 -11.93 -17.17 5.88
N ASP A 160 -11.16 -17.05 4.80
CA ASP A 160 -11.64 -17.17 3.40
C ASP A 160 -10.64 -17.97 2.54
N ILE A 161 -9.87 -18.88 3.15
CA ILE A 161 -8.77 -19.58 2.48
C ILE A 161 -9.24 -20.40 1.28
N ASP A 162 -10.43 -21.00 1.33
CA ASP A 162 -10.97 -21.80 0.22
C ASP A 162 -11.11 -20.94 -1.06
N THR A 163 -11.51 -19.67 -0.91
CA THR A 163 -11.55 -18.70 -2.02
C THR A 163 -10.14 -18.32 -2.44
N LEU A 164 -9.25 -18.01 -1.48
CA LEU A 164 -7.87 -17.58 -1.76
C LEU A 164 -7.05 -18.63 -2.53
N LEU A 165 -7.28 -19.92 -2.27
CA LEU A 165 -6.62 -21.02 -2.96
C LEU A 165 -6.92 -21.06 -4.46
N LEU A 166 -8.05 -20.49 -4.89
CA LEU A 166 -8.52 -20.52 -6.27
C LEU A 166 -8.49 -19.13 -6.94
N ASP A 167 -8.02 -18.10 -6.21
CA ASP A 167 -8.07 -16.70 -6.63
C ASP A 167 -6.84 -16.29 -7.49
N PRO A 168 -7.01 -15.44 -8.53
CA PRO A 168 -5.91 -14.97 -9.38
C PRO A 168 -4.77 -14.25 -8.66
N PHE A 169 -5.03 -13.63 -7.51
CA PHE A 169 -4.06 -12.90 -6.71
C PHE A 169 -3.80 -13.58 -5.36
N GLY A 170 -4.86 -14.10 -4.74
CA GLY A 170 -4.81 -14.80 -3.45
C GLY A 170 -3.87 -16.00 -3.48
N ASN A 171 -3.75 -16.71 -4.61
CA ASN A 171 -2.82 -17.83 -4.74
C ASN A 171 -1.36 -17.45 -4.40
N TYR A 172 -0.91 -16.25 -4.78
CA TYR A 172 0.45 -15.77 -4.49
C TYR A 172 0.63 -15.43 -3.00
N VAL A 173 -0.43 -14.93 -2.36
CA VAL A 173 -0.45 -14.66 -0.92
C VAL A 173 -0.36 -15.96 -0.14
N ILE A 174 -1.13 -16.99 -0.51
CA ILE A 174 -1.07 -18.31 0.15
C ILE A 174 0.29 -18.98 -0.06
N GLN A 175 0.87 -18.91 -1.27
CA GLN A 175 2.24 -19.39 -1.50
C GLN A 175 3.24 -18.67 -0.59
N THR A 176 3.13 -17.34 -0.45
CA THR A 176 4.00 -16.58 0.45
C THR A 176 3.80 -16.98 1.90
N ALA A 177 2.55 -17.07 2.37
CA ALA A 177 2.21 -17.54 3.70
C ALA A 177 2.81 -18.93 3.97
N TRP A 178 2.71 -19.85 3.01
CA TRP A 178 3.29 -21.18 3.13
C TRP A 178 4.80 -21.15 3.42
N PHE A 179 5.58 -20.35 2.68
CA PHE A 179 7.03 -20.30 2.84
C PHE A 179 7.49 -19.63 4.13
N VAL A 180 6.72 -18.67 4.65
CA VAL A 180 7.07 -17.95 5.90
C VAL A 180 6.59 -18.67 7.16
N CYS A 181 5.45 -19.35 7.10
CA CYS A 181 4.88 -20.07 8.25
C CYS A 181 5.70 -21.31 8.59
N LYS A 182 5.78 -21.66 9.87
CA LYS A 182 6.41 -22.88 10.38
C LYS A 182 5.45 -23.62 11.32
N ASP A 183 5.82 -24.83 11.70
CA ASP A 183 5.18 -25.61 12.77
C ASP A 183 3.65 -25.70 12.63
N GLU A 184 2.92 -25.38 13.70
CA GLU A 184 1.45 -25.44 13.77
C GLU A 184 0.76 -24.69 12.63
N LEU A 185 1.23 -23.49 12.33
CA LEU A 185 0.61 -22.65 11.31
C LEU A 185 0.77 -23.25 9.91
N ARG A 186 1.92 -23.89 9.63
CA ARG A 186 2.12 -24.63 8.36
C ARG A 186 1.26 -25.89 8.30
N MET A 187 1.05 -26.59 9.41
CA MET A 187 0.12 -27.74 9.46
C MET A 187 -1.33 -27.32 9.19
N ILE A 188 -1.77 -26.19 9.74
CA ILE A 188 -3.12 -25.66 9.48
C ILE A 188 -3.29 -25.31 8.00
N LEU A 189 -2.31 -24.60 7.40
CA LEU A 189 -2.33 -24.31 5.96
C LEU A 189 -2.38 -25.61 5.13
N MET A 190 -1.61 -26.62 5.49
CA MET A 190 -1.60 -27.92 4.80
C MET A 190 -2.98 -28.58 4.85
N MET A 191 -3.63 -28.60 6.01
CA MET A 191 -4.96 -29.17 6.18
C MET A 191 -5.99 -28.54 5.23
N HIS A 192 -5.96 -27.21 5.08
CA HIS A 192 -6.84 -26.51 4.13
C HIS A 192 -6.50 -26.83 2.67
N ILE A 193 -5.20 -26.91 2.32
CA ILE A 193 -4.77 -27.30 0.97
C ILE A 193 -5.23 -28.72 0.63
N ASP A 194 -5.01 -29.69 1.54
CA ASP A 194 -5.38 -31.08 1.31
C ASP A 194 -6.90 -31.27 1.20
N ARG A 195 -7.68 -30.56 2.01
CA ARG A 195 -9.15 -30.54 1.91
C ARG A 195 -9.63 -30.04 0.54
N ASN A 196 -8.93 -29.08 -0.07
CA ASN A 196 -9.31 -28.46 -1.33
C ASN A 196 -8.56 -29.01 -2.55
N LYS A 197 -7.67 -29.99 -2.37
CA LYS A 197 -6.71 -30.47 -3.37
C LYS A 197 -7.34 -30.86 -4.70
N ARG A 198 -8.53 -31.48 -4.67
CA ARG A 198 -9.26 -31.87 -5.88
C ARG A 198 -9.71 -30.63 -6.68
N LEU A 199 -10.28 -29.62 -6.03
CA LEU A 199 -10.71 -28.38 -6.68
C LEU A 199 -9.51 -27.59 -7.20
N MET A 200 -8.43 -27.54 -6.43
CA MET A 200 -7.19 -26.87 -6.80
C MET A 200 -6.59 -27.44 -8.09
N ARG A 201 -6.54 -28.78 -8.25
CA ARG A 201 -6.06 -29.41 -9.50
C ARG A 201 -6.88 -29.05 -10.74
N CYS A 202 -8.17 -28.78 -10.56
CA CYS A 202 -9.07 -28.40 -11.65
C CYS A 202 -9.08 -26.88 -11.93
N ASN A 203 -8.37 -26.08 -11.14
CA ASN A 203 -8.32 -24.62 -11.26
C ASN A 203 -6.88 -24.17 -11.56
N MET A 204 -6.70 -23.28 -12.55
CA MET A 204 -5.37 -22.86 -12.98
C MET A 204 -4.54 -22.16 -11.89
N TYR A 205 -5.17 -21.50 -10.91
CA TYR A 205 -4.48 -20.81 -9.82
C TYR A 205 -4.21 -21.76 -8.65
N GLY A 206 -5.18 -22.61 -8.31
CA GLY A 206 -4.98 -23.67 -7.31
C GLY A 206 -3.88 -24.65 -7.74
N ASN A 207 -3.84 -25.03 -9.01
CA ASN A 207 -2.82 -25.94 -9.54
C ASN A 207 -1.41 -25.33 -9.45
N LYS A 208 -1.27 -24.01 -9.67
CA LYS A 208 0.01 -23.30 -9.46
C LYS A 208 0.51 -23.37 -8.01
N ILE A 209 -0.40 -23.35 -7.04
CA ILE A 209 -0.02 -23.54 -5.62
C ILE A 209 0.55 -24.94 -5.44
N LEU A 210 -0.19 -25.97 -5.87
CA LEU A 210 0.25 -27.38 -5.73
C LEU A 210 1.62 -27.62 -6.38
N GLU A 211 1.80 -27.15 -7.62
CA GLU A 211 3.07 -27.23 -8.34
C GLU A 211 4.21 -26.55 -7.59
N ARG A 212 4.00 -25.31 -7.11
CA ARG A 212 5.05 -24.57 -6.40
C ARG A 212 5.41 -25.18 -5.05
N LEU A 213 4.43 -25.79 -4.39
CA LEU A 213 4.62 -26.41 -3.08
C LEU A 213 5.09 -27.87 -3.15
N ASN A 214 5.14 -28.46 -4.35
CA ASN A 214 5.40 -29.89 -4.59
C ASN A 214 4.39 -30.82 -3.88
N LEU A 215 3.08 -30.52 -4.00
CA LEU A 215 1.98 -31.23 -3.33
C LEU A 215 1.01 -31.96 -4.26
#